data_AF-A0A968FTQ7-F1
#
_entry.id   AF-A0A968FTQ7-F1
#
_cell.length_a   1.000
_cell.length_b   1.000
_cell.length_c   1.000
_cell.angle_alpha   90.00
_cell.angle_beta   90.00
_cell.angle_gamma   90.00
#
_symmetry.space_group_name_H-M   'P 1'
#
loop_
_entity.id
_entity.type
_entity.pdbx_description
1 polymer ?
#
loop_
_entity_poly.entity_id
_entity_poly.type
_entity_poly.pdbx_seq_one_letter_code
_entity_poly.pdbx_strand_id
1 'polypeptide(L)' 'GLGDVSNLPTAKTGAAIRKQAPVLVDNLLALRDRQPMTERYNGYTSCPLITGYGRLILAEFDYDGQPAETFPFD' A
#
# COMPACT_ATOMS: atom_id res chain seq x y z
N GLY A 1 9.97 -7.49 7.08
CA GLY A 1 9.33 -8.25 5.99
C GLY A 1 8.58 -7.28 5.10
N LEU A 2 8.43 -7.59 3.81
CA LEU A 2 7.79 -6.72 2.80
C LEU A 2 6.89 -7.58 1.90
N GLY A 3 5.72 -7.06 1.51
CA GLY A 3 4.84 -7.73 0.56
C GLY A 3 4.27 -9.04 1.06
N ASP A 4 4.10 -10.00 0.16
CA ASP A 4 3.28 -11.20 0.38
C ASP A 4 3.81 -12.11 1.49
N VAL A 5 5.13 -12.11 1.73
CA VAL A 5 5.76 -12.89 2.81
C VAL A 5 5.53 -12.27 4.21
N SER A 6 5.05 -11.03 4.29
CA SER A 6 4.72 -10.38 5.56
C SER A 6 3.37 -10.83 6.12
N ASN A 7 3.16 -10.55 7.40
CA ASN A 7 1.88 -10.71 8.09
C ASN A 7 1.09 -9.40 8.19
N LEU A 8 1.35 -8.42 7.32
CA LEU A 8 0.61 -7.16 7.32
C LEU A 8 -0.88 -7.43 7.06
N PRO A 9 -1.80 -6.87 7.88
CA PRO A 9 -3.24 -7.16 7.80
C PRO A 9 -3.92 -6.36 6.67
N THR A 10 -3.43 -6.47 5.45
CA THR A 10 -4.01 -5.86 4.23
C THR A 10 -3.97 -6.85 3.07
N ALA A 11 -4.66 -6.55 1.97
CA ALA A 11 -4.63 -7.38 0.77
C ALA A 11 -3.22 -7.44 0.16
N LYS A 12 -2.78 -8.66 -0.19
CA LYS A 12 -1.46 -8.98 -0.76
C LYS A 12 -1.43 -8.67 -2.26
N THR A 13 -1.06 -7.44 -2.61
CA THR A 13 -1.09 -6.94 -3.99
C THR A 13 0.22 -6.22 -4.36
N GLY A 14 0.49 -6.11 -5.66
CA GLY A 14 1.61 -5.29 -6.15
C GLY A 14 1.48 -3.81 -5.78
N ALA A 15 0.25 -3.29 -5.69
CA ALA A 15 -0.01 -1.92 -5.26
C ALA A 15 0.36 -1.69 -3.78
N ALA A 16 0.07 -2.66 -2.92
CA ALA A 16 0.50 -2.64 -1.52
C ALA A 16 2.03 -2.62 -1.42
N ILE A 17 2.73 -3.50 -2.17
CA ILE A 17 4.21 -3.51 -2.20
C ILE A 17 4.77 -2.15 -2.61
N ARG A 18 4.17 -1.51 -3.64
CA ARG A 18 4.60 -0.20 -4.12
C ARG A 18 4.52 0.90 -3.05
N LYS A 19 3.55 0.84 -2.14
CA LYS A 19 3.44 1.79 -1.01
C LYS A 19 4.20 1.36 0.25
N GLN A 20 4.40 0.07 0.47
CA GLN A 20 5.20 -0.44 1.59
C GLN A 20 6.70 -0.18 1.39
N ALA A 21 7.20 -0.30 0.15
CA ALA A 21 8.61 -0.15 -0.18
C ALA A 21 9.24 1.17 0.30
N PRO A 22 8.69 2.37 0.00
CA PRO A 22 9.28 3.62 0.48
C PRO A 22 9.29 3.72 2.02
N VAL A 23 8.19 3.36 2.69
CA VAL A 23 8.12 3.34 4.17
C VAL A 23 9.20 2.46 4.78
N LEU A 24 9.45 1.28 4.19
CA LEU A 24 10.50 0.39 4.65
C LEU A 24 11.89 1.00 4.42
N VAL A 25 12.14 1.54 3.22
CA VAL A 25 13.43 2.15 2.87
C VAL A 25 13.75 3.34 3.79
N ASP A 26 12.80 4.24 4.01
CA ASP A 26 13.00 5.43 4.85
C ASP A 26 13.31 5.04 6.30
N ASN A 27 12.58 4.08 6.84
CA ASN A 27 12.85 3.56 8.18
C ASN A 27 14.19 2.80 8.27
N LEU A 28 14.62 2.09 7.23
CA LEU A 28 15.94 1.45 7.19
C LEU A 28 17.08 2.48 7.15
N LEU A 29 16.90 3.58 6.41
CA LEU A 29 17.86 4.69 6.38
C LEU A 29 17.93 5.39 7.74
N ALA A 30 16.77 5.69 8.36
CA ALA A 30 16.71 6.25 9.71
C ALA A 30 17.41 5.34 10.74
N LEU A 31 17.15 4.03 10.67
CA LEU A 31 17.79 3.05 11.54
C LEU A 31 19.32 3.04 11.36
N ARG A 32 19.81 3.06 10.11
CA ARG A 32 21.24 3.14 9.79
C ARG A 32 21.87 4.38 10.43
N ASP A 33 21.18 5.51 10.40
CA ASP A 33 21.66 6.80 10.87
C ASP A 33 21.36 7.04 12.36
N ARG A 34 20.84 6.01 13.07
CA ARG A 34 20.44 6.05 14.50
C ARG A 34 19.39 7.12 14.80
N GLN A 35 18.52 7.39 13.84
CA GLN A 35 17.38 8.28 13.96
C GLN A 35 16.09 7.49 14.26
N PRO A 36 15.05 8.13 14.82
CA PRO A 36 13.75 7.49 15.01
C PRO A 36 13.12 7.07 13.67
N MET A 37 12.54 5.86 13.64
CA MET A 37 11.76 5.34 12.51
C MET A 37 10.32 5.88 12.59
N THR A 38 10.05 7.01 11.93
CA THR A 38 8.76 7.70 12.03
C THR A 38 7.77 7.31 10.95
N GLU A 39 8.23 6.77 9.83
CA GLU A 39 7.36 6.48 8.69
C GLU A 39 6.42 5.30 8.98
N ARG A 40 5.16 5.46 8.57
CA ARG A 40 4.09 4.48 8.83
C ARG A 40 3.34 4.17 7.55
N TYR A 41 3.22 2.88 7.27
CA TYR A 41 2.36 2.39 6.21
C TYR A 41 0.94 2.26 6.74
N ASN A 42 -0.01 2.88 6.05
CA ASN A 42 -1.42 2.95 6.43
C ASN A 42 -2.26 1.75 5.94
N GLY A 43 -1.63 0.74 5.34
CA GLY A 43 -2.36 -0.42 4.82
C GLY A 43 -2.87 -0.27 3.40
N TYR A 44 -2.53 0.83 2.70
CA TYR A 44 -2.97 1.06 1.33
C TYR A 44 -2.75 -0.15 0.44
N THR A 45 -3.78 -0.57 -0.26
CA THR A 45 -3.73 -1.59 -1.28
C THR A 45 -4.72 -1.24 -2.39
N SER A 46 -4.52 -1.82 -3.57
CA SER A 46 -5.42 -1.62 -4.70
C SER A 46 -5.70 -2.94 -5.40
N CYS A 47 -6.94 -3.10 -5.82
CA CYS A 47 -7.44 -4.25 -6.57
C CYS A 47 -8.18 -3.76 -7.82
N PRO A 48 -7.54 -3.77 -9.00
CA PRO A 48 -8.22 -3.48 -10.26
C PRO A 48 -9.12 -4.66 -10.65
N LEU A 49 -10.42 -4.53 -10.40
CA LEU A 49 -11.43 -5.53 -10.68
C LEU A 49 -11.87 -5.41 -12.15
N ILE A 50 -11.40 -6.32 -13.01
CA ILE A 50 -11.77 -6.31 -14.43
C ILE A 50 -13.25 -6.67 -14.58
N THR A 51 -14.03 -5.76 -15.16
CA THR A 51 -15.47 -5.96 -15.41
C THR A 51 -15.78 -6.26 -16.89
N GLY A 52 -14.80 -6.07 -17.77
CA GLY A 52 -14.86 -6.41 -19.19
C GLY A 52 -13.62 -5.92 -19.93
N TYR A 53 -13.53 -6.20 -21.23
CA TYR A 53 -12.43 -5.67 -22.04
C TYR A 53 -12.44 -4.13 -22.04
N GLY A 54 -11.33 -3.53 -21.63
CA GLY A 54 -11.17 -2.09 -21.52
C GLY A 54 -11.95 -1.44 -20.36
N ARG A 55 -12.49 -2.22 -19.41
CA ARG A 55 -13.24 -1.71 -18.25
C ARG A 55 -12.82 -2.40 -16.96
N LEU A 56 -12.72 -1.61 -15.90
CA LEU A 56 -12.44 -2.11 -14.56
C LEU A 56 -13.08 -1.20 -13.51
N ILE A 57 -13.25 -1.73 -12.30
CA ILE A 57 -13.46 -0.95 -11.08
C ILE A 57 -12.12 -0.92 -10.36
N LEU A 58 -11.59 0.27 -10.10
CA LEU A 58 -10.34 0.43 -9.35
C LEU A 58 -10.68 0.57 -7.86
N ALA A 59 -10.66 -0.54 -7.13
CA ALA A 59 -10.87 -0.50 -5.68
C ALA A 59 -9.54 -0.17 -4.98
N GLU A 60 -9.52 0.90 -4.20
CA GLU A 60 -8.36 1.32 -3.39
C GLU A 60 -8.82 1.52 -1.95
N PHE A 61 -8.08 0.97 -0.98
CA PHE A 61 -8.48 1.03 0.43
C PHE A 61 -7.30 0.90 1.38
N ASP A 62 -7.51 1.30 2.63
CA ASP A 62 -6.53 1.27 3.73
C ASP A 62 -6.83 0.18 4.78
N TYR A 63 -6.12 0.20 5.92
CA TYR A 63 -6.35 -0.77 7.01
C TYR A 63 -7.74 -0.68 7.64
N ASP A 64 -8.40 0.48 7.60
CA ASP A 64 -9.73 0.68 8.15
C ASP A 64 -10.83 0.26 7.13
N GLY A 65 -10.42 -0.24 5.97
CA GLY A 65 -11.30 -0.60 4.87
C GLY A 65 -11.97 0.62 4.23
N GLN A 66 -11.45 1.82 4.48
CA GLN A 66 -11.99 3.05 3.90
C GLN A 66 -11.45 3.24 2.48
N PRO A 67 -12.26 3.80 1.55
CA PRO A 67 -11.79 4.15 0.23
C PRO A 67 -10.59 5.09 0.29
N ALA A 68 -9.52 4.74 -0.43
CA ALA A 68 -8.28 5.51 -0.53
C ALA A 68 -7.96 5.81 -2.00
N GLU A 69 -8.92 6.39 -2.71
CA GLU A 69 -8.89 6.60 -4.15
C GLU A 69 -7.80 7.60 -4.56
N THR A 70 -7.01 7.23 -5.55
CA THR A 70 -5.89 8.04 -6.06
C THR A 70 -6.37 9.14 -7.00
N PHE A 71 -7.47 8.91 -7.71
CA PHE A 71 -7.97 9.81 -8.73
C PHE A 71 -9.26 10.49 -8.27
N PRO A 72 -9.41 11.80 -8.52
CA PRO A 72 -10.68 12.48 -8.30
C PRO A 72 -11.62 12.17 -9.47
N PHE A 73 -12.51 11.22 -9.29
CA PHE A 73 -13.66 11.01 -10.17
C PHE A 73 -14.94 11.44 -9.43
N ASP A 74 -15.91 11.98 -10.16
CA ASP A 74 -17.27 12.22 -9.66
C ASP A 74 -18.11 10.93 -9.68
#